data_AF-A0A382KI57-F1
#
_entry.id   AF-A0A382KI57-F1
#
_cell.length_a   1.000
_cell.length_b   1.000
_cell.length_c   1.000
_cell.angle_alpha   90.00
_cell.angle_beta   90.00
_cell.angle_gamma   90.00
#
_symmetry.space_group_name_H-M   'P 1'
#
loop_
_entity.id
_entity.type
_entity.pdbx_description
1 polymer ?
#
loop_
_entity_poly.entity_id
_entity_poly.type
_entity_poly.pdbx_seq_one_letter_code
_entity_poly.pdbx_strand_id
1 'polypeptide(L)'
;GLRVASAMDHPGDPREDAIARLGTAVAKYWNPRRCPYLVFEAMECHGGPGYIEDSIMPRLYREAPVNSIWEGSGNVIGLDVLRVIGREPEALAALMAELEKGRGSDDHLDRAIDDLARELGHPEKIEARMRTITEMMALTLQGALLVQYAPAAVAQAFCLSRLGSRYRGAFGTLPKECDLSALISRAAPGSSA
;
A
#
# COMPACT_ATOMS: atom_id res chain seq x y z
N GLY A 1 7.09 1.41 -2.35
CA GLY A 1 8.44 1.80 -1.91
C GLY A 1 9.46 1.28 -2.89
N LEU A 2 9.92 0.04 -2.72
CA LEU A 2 11.00 -0.53 -3.55
C LEU A 2 10.71 -0.57 -5.05
N ARG A 3 9.49 -0.89 -5.49
CA ARG A 3 9.14 -0.81 -6.92
C ARG A 3 9.29 0.60 -7.51
N VAL A 4 8.96 1.62 -6.73
CA VAL A 4 9.06 3.03 -7.14
C VAL A 4 10.53 3.46 -7.15
N ALA A 5 11.31 3.04 -6.15
CA ALA A 5 12.76 3.26 -6.14
C ALA A 5 13.42 2.60 -7.38
N SER A 6 13.06 1.35 -7.67
CA SER A 6 13.52 0.67 -8.88
C SER A 6 13.13 1.40 -10.16
N ALA A 7 11.98 2.09 -10.20
CA ALA A 7 11.62 2.90 -11.36
C ALA A 7 12.53 4.13 -11.50
N MET A 8 12.84 4.79 -10.38
CA MET A 8 13.78 5.91 -10.34
C MET A 8 15.22 5.52 -10.71
N ASP A 9 15.62 4.27 -10.46
CA ASP A 9 16.94 3.74 -10.82
C ASP A 9 17.11 3.48 -12.33
N HIS A 10 16.05 3.62 -13.14
CA HIS A 10 16.07 3.46 -14.60
C HIS A 10 15.70 4.77 -15.33
N PRO A 11 16.44 5.87 -15.11
CA PRO A 11 16.10 7.16 -15.73
C PRO A 11 16.20 7.09 -17.25
N GLY A 12 15.24 7.71 -17.93
CA GLY A 12 15.20 7.78 -19.40
C GLY A 12 14.48 6.61 -20.07
N ASP A 13 14.01 5.61 -19.30
CA ASP A 13 12.93 4.73 -19.76
C ASP A 13 11.59 5.44 -19.52
N PRO A 14 10.85 5.81 -20.59
CA PRO A 14 9.59 6.55 -20.44
C PRO A 14 8.55 5.85 -19.57
N ARG A 15 8.55 4.52 -19.54
CA ARG A 15 7.62 3.75 -18.70
C ARG A 15 8.00 3.84 -17.22
N GLU A 16 9.28 3.68 -16.91
CA GLU A 16 9.75 3.73 -15.52
C GLU A 16 9.66 5.15 -14.96
N ASP A 17 9.99 6.17 -15.76
CA ASP A 17 9.79 7.58 -15.38
C ASP A 17 8.30 7.87 -15.07
N ALA A 18 7.39 7.37 -15.89
CA ALA A 18 5.95 7.50 -15.71
C ALA A 18 5.45 6.77 -14.43
N ILE A 19 5.97 5.57 -14.14
CA ILE A 19 5.68 4.84 -12.89
C ILE A 19 6.23 5.59 -11.68
N ALA A 20 7.46 6.10 -11.75
CA ALA A 20 8.08 6.85 -10.67
C ALA A 20 7.26 8.10 -10.33
N ARG A 21 6.79 8.81 -11.36
CA ARG A 21 6.01 10.05 -11.22
C ARG A 21 4.73 9.85 -10.40
N LEU A 22 3.88 8.91 -10.79
CA LEU A 22 2.60 8.66 -10.11
C LEU A 22 2.78 7.80 -8.85
N GLY A 23 3.63 6.78 -8.93
CA GLY A 23 3.87 5.83 -7.85
C GLY A 23 4.46 6.46 -6.60
N THR A 24 5.25 7.54 -6.73
CA THR A 24 5.80 8.28 -5.59
C THR A 24 4.70 8.91 -4.74
N ALA A 25 3.77 9.63 -5.38
CA ALA A 25 2.66 10.28 -4.67
C ALA A 25 1.75 9.24 -4.01
N VAL A 26 1.42 8.15 -4.71
CA VAL A 26 0.62 7.03 -4.15
C VAL A 26 1.33 6.40 -2.94
N ALA A 27 2.64 6.13 -3.04
CA ALA A 27 3.42 5.54 -1.95
C ALA A 27 3.53 6.48 -0.73
N LYS A 28 3.73 7.78 -0.96
CA LYS A 28 3.78 8.82 0.09
C LYS A 28 2.42 9.00 0.77
N TYR A 29 1.33 8.89 0.02
CA TYR A 29 -0.02 8.96 0.60
C TYR A 29 -0.31 7.78 1.53
N TRP A 30 0.03 6.57 1.09
CA TRP A 30 -0.45 5.34 1.72
C TRP A 30 0.42 4.84 2.87
N ASN A 31 1.74 4.71 2.65
CA ASN A 31 2.62 4.03 3.59
C ASN A 31 2.71 4.74 4.96
N PRO A 32 3.04 6.05 5.02
CA PRO A 32 3.20 6.71 6.32
C PRO A 32 1.87 6.90 7.06
N ARG A 33 0.74 6.97 6.35
CA ARG A 33 -0.60 7.06 6.98
C ARG A 33 -0.91 5.84 7.84
N ARG A 34 -0.44 4.66 7.43
CA ARG A 34 -0.67 3.39 8.14
C ARG A 34 0.28 3.17 9.30
N CYS A 35 1.43 3.85 9.29
CA CYS A 35 2.51 3.63 10.23
C CYS A 35 2.07 3.82 11.70
N PRO A 36 1.35 4.91 12.09
CA PRO A 36 0.94 5.10 13.47
C PRO A 36 0.10 3.95 14.03
N TYR A 37 -0.87 3.45 13.24
CA TYR A 37 -1.74 2.34 13.65
C TYR A 37 -0.97 1.02 13.78
N LEU A 38 -0.04 0.75 12.86
CA LEU A 38 0.80 -0.44 12.92
C LEU A 38 1.74 -0.41 14.14
N VAL A 39 2.36 0.74 14.41
CA VAL A 39 3.27 0.90 15.55
C VAL A 39 2.50 0.83 16.87
N PHE A 40 1.28 1.37 16.92
CA PHE A 40 0.40 1.24 18.07
C PHE A 40 0.08 -0.23 18.38
N GLU A 41 -0.35 -1.01 17.37
CA GLU A 41 -0.66 -2.43 17.54
C GLU A 41 0.57 -3.23 18.02
N ALA A 42 1.74 -2.95 17.44
CA ALA A 42 2.99 -3.55 17.87
C ALA A 42 3.33 -3.16 19.31
N MET A 43 3.09 -1.91 19.71
CA MET A 43 3.30 -1.44 21.08
C MET A 43 2.37 -2.17 22.07
N GLU A 44 1.12 -2.41 21.68
CA GLU A 44 0.16 -3.18 22.48
C GLU A 44 0.60 -4.63 22.69
N CYS A 45 1.25 -5.25 21.68
CA CYS A 45 1.84 -6.59 21.80
C CYS A 45 2.94 -6.69 22.86
N HIS A 46 3.63 -5.59 23.19
CA HIS A 46 4.61 -5.54 24.27
C HIS A 46 3.98 -5.32 25.66
N GLY A 47 2.67 -5.01 25.74
CA GLY A 47 1.97 -4.67 26.97
C GLY A 47 2.53 -3.41 27.64
N GLY A 48 2.39 -3.33 28.97
CA GLY A 48 2.88 -2.20 29.77
C GLY A 48 4.35 -1.80 29.51
N PRO A 49 5.30 -2.74 29.40
CA PRO A 49 6.68 -2.44 29.02
C PRO A 49 6.84 -1.72 27.67
N GLY A 50 5.94 -1.96 26.71
CA GLY A 50 5.94 -1.24 25.43
C GLY A 50 5.52 0.23 25.54
N TYR A 51 4.79 0.59 26.59
CA TYR A 51 4.28 1.96 26.76
C TYR A 51 5.29 2.90 27.42
N ILE A 52 6.29 2.36 28.13
CA ILE A 52 7.30 3.14 28.82
C ILE A 52 8.48 3.48 27.91
N GLU A 53 9.05 4.68 28.09
CA GLU A 53 10.12 5.26 27.26
C GLU A 53 11.47 4.51 27.36
N ASP A 54 11.59 3.56 28.30
CA ASP A 54 12.71 2.62 28.36
C ASP A 54 12.70 1.63 27.19
N SER A 55 11.52 1.37 26.60
CA SER A 55 11.39 0.62 25.35
C SER A 55 11.47 1.55 24.14
N ILE A 56 11.74 0.99 22.97
CA ILE A 56 11.81 1.76 21.72
C ILE A 56 10.44 2.21 21.19
N MET A 57 9.36 1.58 21.65
CA MET A 57 8.03 1.68 21.04
C MET A 57 7.40 3.09 21.16
N PRO A 58 7.46 3.81 22.30
CA PRO A 58 6.88 5.14 22.41
C PRO A 58 7.57 6.13 21.47
N ARG A 59 8.90 6.03 21.31
CA ARG A 59 9.66 6.82 20.34
C ARG A 59 9.19 6.54 18.90
N LEU A 60 9.06 5.27 18.52
CA LEU A 60 8.56 4.91 17.18
C LEU A 60 7.14 5.42 16.94
N TYR A 61 6.27 5.34 17.95
CA TYR A 61 4.89 5.81 17.85
C TYR A 61 4.82 7.33 17.68
N ARG A 62 5.60 8.09 18.45
CA ARG A 62 5.69 9.56 18.35
C ARG A 62 6.28 10.02 17.01
N GLU A 63 7.20 9.25 16.44
CA GLU A 63 7.83 9.55 15.15
C GLU A 63 6.91 9.25 13.95
N ALA A 64 6.13 8.16 14.01
CA ALA A 64 5.38 7.65 12.87
C ALA A 64 4.52 8.69 12.10
N PRO A 65 3.80 9.63 12.76
CA PRO A 65 2.98 10.62 12.08
C PRO A 65 3.79 11.63 11.23
N VAL A 66 5.05 11.90 11.57
CA VAL A 66 5.83 12.98 10.92
C VAL A 66 5.95 12.75 9.42
N ASN A 67 6.17 11.50 9.00
CA ASN A 67 6.29 11.11 7.60
C ASN A 67 5.00 11.32 6.80
N SER A 68 3.83 11.36 7.46
CA SER A 68 2.55 11.62 6.82
C SER A 68 2.20 13.12 6.79
N ILE A 69 2.86 13.94 7.59
CA ILE A 69 2.59 15.39 7.74
C ILE A 69 3.60 16.21 6.94
N TRP A 70 4.88 15.87 7.05
CA TRP A 70 5.99 16.56 6.41
C TRP A 70 5.91 16.47 4.89
N GLU A 71 6.26 17.56 4.21
CA GLU A 71 6.27 17.70 2.74
C GLU A 71 5.01 17.14 2.07
N GLY A 72 3.87 17.68 2.47
CA GLY A 72 2.56 17.32 1.93
C GLY A 72 1.83 16.31 2.81
N SER A 73 0.77 16.80 3.45
CA SER A 73 -0.19 15.96 4.17
C SER A 73 -1.02 15.16 3.18
N GLY A 74 -1.71 14.12 3.67
CA GLY A 74 -2.39 13.19 2.78
C GLY A 74 -3.45 13.80 1.84
N ASN A 75 -4.09 14.93 2.20
CA ASN A 75 -4.97 15.63 1.24
C ASN A 75 -4.18 16.29 0.12
N VAL A 76 -3.05 16.92 0.45
CA VAL A 76 -2.17 17.57 -0.53
C VAL A 76 -1.64 16.53 -1.51
N ILE A 77 -1.10 15.42 -1.00
CA ILE A 77 -0.53 14.35 -1.83
C ILE A 77 -1.61 13.65 -2.66
N GLY A 78 -2.79 13.41 -2.11
CA GLY A 78 -3.85 12.78 -2.89
C GLY A 78 -4.45 13.68 -3.97
N LEU A 79 -4.51 15.00 -3.75
CA LEU A 79 -4.81 15.95 -4.83
C LEU A 79 -3.69 15.98 -5.88
N ASP A 80 -2.43 15.78 -5.46
CA ASP A 80 -1.30 15.64 -6.37
C ASP A 80 -1.43 14.42 -7.28
N VAL A 81 -1.90 13.29 -6.76
CA VAL A 81 -2.22 12.08 -7.54
C VAL A 81 -3.26 12.41 -8.62
N LEU A 82 -4.36 13.09 -8.26
CA LEU A 82 -5.37 13.49 -9.25
C LEU A 82 -4.83 14.48 -10.27
N ARG A 83 -3.96 15.41 -9.84
CA ARG A 83 -3.29 16.38 -10.71
C ARG A 83 -2.39 15.68 -11.73
N VAL A 84 -1.64 14.66 -11.33
CA VAL A 84 -0.82 13.84 -12.25
C VAL A 84 -1.72 13.09 -13.22
N ILE A 85 -2.77 12.41 -12.74
CA ILE A 85 -3.73 11.69 -13.61
C ILE A 85 -4.33 12.62 -14.67
N GLY A 86 -4.71 13.85 -14.31
CA GLY A 86 -5.31 14.81 -15.23
C GLY A 86 -4.35 15.46 -16.22
N ARG A 87 -3.04 15.49 -15.94
CA ARG A 87 -2.03 16.18 -16.78
C ARG A 87 -1.12 15.25 -17.55
N GLU A 88 -0.90 14.04 -17.04
CA GLU A 88 0.11 13.08 -17.47
C GLU A 88 -0.58 11.70 -17.63
N PRO A 89 -1.48 11.52 -18.63
CA PRO A 89 -2.25 10.28 -18.81
C PRO A 89 -1.38 9.04 -19.03
N GLU A 90 -0.18 9.22 -19.58
CA GLU A 90 0.85 8.18 -19.72
C GLU A 90 1.30 7.63 -18.36
N ALA A 91 1.32 8.44 -17.30
CA ALA A 91 1.65 7.98 -15.95
C ALA A 91 0.56 7.05 -15.40
N LEU A 92 -0.71 7.37 -15.66
CA LEU A 92 -1.80 6.48 -15.31
C LEU A 92 -1.75 5.19 -16.14
N ALA A 93 -1.53 5.28 -17.45
CA ALA A 93 -1.44 4.12 -18.32
C ALA A 93 -0.29 3.19 -17.92
N ALA A 94 0.88 3.74 -17.60
CA ALA A 94 2.04 2.97 -17.14
C ALA A 94 1.77 2.27 -15.80
N LEU A 95 1.11 2.95 -14.86
CA LEU A 95 0.71 2.35 -13.59
C LEU A 95 -0.30 1.21 -13.81
N MET A 96 -1.36 1.43 -14.60
CA MET A 96 -2.36 0.40 -14.90
C MET A 96 -1.70 -0.83 -15.57
N ALA A 97 -0.79 -0.61 -16.52
CA ALA A 97 -0.02 -1.69 -17.14
C ALA A 97 0.91 -2.42 -16.15
N GLU A 98 1.32 -1.77 -15.06
CA GLU A 98 2.05 -2.42 -13.96
C GLU A 98 1.13 -3.30 -13.11
N LEU A 99 -0.11 -2.85 -12.86
CA LEU A 99 -1.12 -3.63 -12.14
C LEU A 99 -1.50 -4.91 -12.90
N GLU A 100 -1.69 -4.78 -14.20
CA GLU A 100 -2.07 -5.87 -15.11
C GLU A 100 -1.08 -7.03 -15.12
N LYS A 101 0.20 -6.80 -14.77
CA LYS A 101 1.19 -7.89 -14.61
C LYS A 101 0.79 -8.92 -13.55
N GLY A 102 -0.08 -8.55 -12.60
CA GLY A 102 -0.59 -9.46 -11.57
C GLY A 102 -1.90 -10.17 -11.94
N ARG A 103 -2.54 -9.81 -13.07
CA ARG A 103 -3.87 -10.33 -13.44
C ARG A 103 -3.87 -11.85 -13.60
N GLY A 104 -4.96 -12.48 -13.20
CA GLY A 104 -5.16 -13.94 -13.27
C GLY A 104 -4.48 -14.70 -12.13
N SER A 105 -3.80 -14.00 -11.22
CA SER A 105 -3.15 -14.62 -10.06
C SER A 105 -4.08 -14.75 -8.84
N ASP A 106 -5.10 -13.89 -8.72
CA ASP A 106 -6.09 -13.91 -7.63
C ASP A 106 -7.37 -13.14 -8.03
N ASP A 107 -8.55 -13.72 -7.82
CA ASP A 107 -9.84 -13.11 -8.17
C ASP A 107 -10.15 -11.79 -7.44
N HIS A 108 -9.58 -11.57 -6.25
CA HIS A 108 -9.72 -10.30 -5.53
C HIS A 108 -8.85 -9.21 -6.16
N LEU A 109 -7.66 -9.57 -6.64
CA LEU A 109 -6.78 -8.64 -7.35
C LEU A 109 -7.41 -8.25 -8.69
N ASP A 110 -7.89 -9.22 -9.47
CA ASP A 110 -8.52 -8.96 -10.76
C ASP A 110 -9.72 -8.01 -10.62
N ARG A 111 -10.58 -8.25 -9.62
CA ARG A 111 -11.68 -7.33 -9.29
C ARG A 111 -11.18 -5.95 -8.85
N ALA A 112 -10.12 -5.88 -8.03
CA ALA A 112 -9.57 -4.61 -7.59
C ALA A 112 -8.96 -3.79 -8.75
N ILE A 113 -8.40 -4.45 -9.78
CA ILE A 113 -7.95 -3.79 -11.01
C ILE A 113 -9.15 -3.24 -11.78
N ASP A 114 -10.19 -4.06 -11.98
CA ASP A 114 -11.39 -3.67 -12.73
C ASP A 114 -12.17 -2.55 -12.03
N ASP A 115 -12.29 -2.62 -10.70
CA ASP A 115 -12.96 -1.62 -9.88
C ASP A 115 -12.19 -0.29 -9.90
N LEU A 116 -10.86 -0.33 -9.84
CA LEU A 116 -10.02 0.87 -9.97
C LEU A 116 -10.18 1.50 -11.37
N ALA A 117 -10.16 0.70 -12.43
CA ALA A 117 -10.38 1.20 -13.79
C ALA A 117 -11.76 1.86 -13.95
N ARG A 118 -12.80 1.24 -13.36
CA ARG A 118 -14.16 1.79 -13.36
C ARG A 118 -14.23 3.11 -12.61
N GLU A 119 -13.67 3.16 -11.41
CA GLU A 119 -13.65 4.36 -10.56
C GLU A 119 -12.95 5.54 -11.25
N LEU A 120 -11.85 5.27 -11.96
CA LEU A 120 -11.12 6.28 -12.74
C LEU A 120 -11.87 6.72 -14.01
N GLY A 121 -12.74 5.86 -14.57
CA GLY A 121 -13.58 6.17 -15.73
C GLY A 121 -14.72 7.15 -15.44
N HIS A 122 -14.93 7.53 -14.18
CA HIS A 122 -15.95 8.45 -13.71
C HIS A 122 -15.29 9.74 -13.21
N PRO A 123 -15.17 10.81 -14.01
CA PRO A 123 -14.46 12.03 -13.60
C PRO A 123 -15.31 12.95 -12.69
N GLU A 124 -16.61 12.73 -12.58
CA GLU A 124 -17.50 13.61 -11.81
C GLU A 124 -17.17 13.53 -10.30
N LYS A 125 -16.98 14.70 -9.68
CA LYS A 125 -16.63 14.81 -8.24
C LYS A 125 -15.39 13.98 -7.85
N ILE A 126 -14.43 13.80 -8.77
CA ILE A 126 -13.22 13.00 -8.53
C ILE A 126 -12.43 13.47 -7.28
N GLU A 127 -12.40 14.76 -6.98
CA GLU A 127 -11.77 15.29 -5.76
C GLU A 127 -12.40 14.76 -4.47
N ALA A 128 -13.73 14.55 -4.46
CA ALA A 128 -14.42 14.00 -3.30
C ALA A 128 -14.09 12.51 -3.08
N ARG A 129 -13.70 11.81 -4.15
CA ARG A 129 -13.29 10.39 -4.15
C ARG A 129 -11.78 10.18 -4.16
N MET A 130 -11.01 11.28 -4.13
CA MET A 130 -9.54 11.28 -4.18
C MET A 130 -8.92 10.25 -3.25
N ARG A 131 -9.39 10.18 -2.00
CA ARG A 131 -8.84 9.29 -0.98
C ARG A 131 -9.09 7.82 -1.31
N THR A 132 -10.30 7.51 -1.77
CA THR A 132 -10.69 6.19 -2.25
C THR A 132 -9.83 5.77 -3.44
N ILE A 133 -9.73 6.62 -4.46
CA ILE A 133 -8.92 6.34 -5.66
C ILE A 133 -7.46 6.10 -5.28
N THR A 134 -6.86 6.98 -4.47
CA THR A 134 -5.45 6.86 -4.09
C THR A 134 -5.18 5.60 -3.24
N GLU A 135 -6.12 5.24 -2.37
CA GLU A 135 -6.06 3.98 -1.60
C GLU A 135 -6.19 2.76 -2.49
N MET A 136 -7.15 2.74 -3.43
CA MET A 136 -7.31 1.65 -4.40
C MET A 136 -6.04 1.48 -5.23
N MET A 137 -5.45 2.56 -5.75
CA MET A 137 -4.18 2.52 -6.48
C MET A 137 -3.06 1.90 -5.63
N ALA A 138 -2.94 2.30 -4.36
CA ALA A 138 -1.91 1.78 -3.48
C ALA A 138 -2.09 0.30 -3.16
N LEU A 139 -3.32 -0.12 -2.82
CA LEU A 139 -3.65 -1.49 -2.47
C LEU A 139 -3.55 -2.43 -3.66
N THR A 140 -4.07 -2.04 -4.83
CA THR A 140 -3.99 -2.84 -6.05
C THR A 140 -2.54 -2.97 -6.51
N LEU A 141 -1.72 -1.91 -6.42
CA LEU A 141 -0.28 -1.99 -6.71
C LEU A 141 0.45 -2.93 -5.74
N GLN A 142 0.15 -2.83 -4.44
CA GLN A 142 0.71 -3.75 -3.44
C GLN A 142 0.33 -5.20 -3.75
N GLY A 143 -0.94 -5.47 -4.09
CA GLY A 143 -1.41 -6.80 -4.48
C GLY A 143 -0.69 -7.33 -5.72
N ALA A 144 -0.64 -6.54 -6.80
CA ALA A 144 0.04 -6.89 -8.05
C ALA A 144 1.52 -7.21 -7.85
N LEU A 145 2.22 -6.47 -6.99
CA LEU A 145 3.63 -6.74 -6.68
C LEU A 145 3.79 -7.99 -5.81
N LEU A 146 2.91 -8.22 -4.84
CA LEU A 146 3.00 -9.39 -3.98
C LEU A 146 2.77 -10.69 -4.75
N VAL A 147 1.80 -10.74 -5.67
CA VAL A 147 1.57 -11.93 -6.49
C VAL A 147 2.74 -12.25 -7.43
N GLN A 148 3.51 -11.23 -7.85
CA GLN A 148 4.67 -11.41 -8.71
C GLN A 148 5.93 -11.83 -7.93
N TYR A 149 6.13 -11.29 -6.73
CA TYR A 149 7.45 -11.34 -6.07
C TYR A 149 7.46 -11.91 -4.65
N ALA A 150 6.30 -12.14 -4.02
CA ALA A 150 6.22 -12.66 -2.65
C ALA A 150 5.85 -14.15 -2.62
N PRO A 151 6.16 -14.87 -1.52
CA PRO A 151 5.62 -16.22 -1.31
C PRO A 151 4.09 -16.22 -1.38
N ALA A 152 3.52 -17.28 -1.96
CA ALA A 152 2.08 -17.39 -2.21
C ALA A 152 1.22 -17.11 -0.96
N ALA A 153 1.63 -17.61 0.21
CA ALA A 153 0.93 -17.37 1.47
C ALA A 153 0.78 -15.87 1.81
N VAL A 154 1.80 -15.05 1.51
CA VAL A 154 1.77 -13.60 1.74
C VAL A 154 0.83 -12.92 0.76
N ALA A 155 0.93 -13.28 -0.53
CA ALA A 155 0.10 -12.69 -1.57
C ALA A 155 -1.39 -13.02 -1.35
N GLN A 156 -1.71 -14.30 -1.09
CA GLN A 156 -3.07 -14.75 -0.80
C GLN A 156 -3.64 -14.06 0.44
N ALA A 157 -2.88 -14.03 1.55
CA ALA A 157 -3.33 -13.36 2.76
C ALA A 157 -3.58 -11.87 2.52
N PHE A 158 -2.72 -11.19 1.75
CA PHE A 158 -2.91 -9.79 1.38
C PHE A 158 -4.17 -9.59 0.52
N CYS A 159 -4.33 -10.33 -0.57
CA CYS A 159 -5.50 -10.21 -1.46
C CYS A 159 -6.80 -10.47 -0.70
N LEU A 160 -6.88 -11.58 0.06
CA LEU A 160 -8.06 -11.92 0.86
C LEU A 160 -8.44 -10.84 1.88
N SER A 161 -7.43 -10.22 2.51
CA SER A 161 -7.68 -9.32 3.63
C SER A 161 -7.78 -7.84 3.25
N ARG A 162 -7.09 -7.38 2.20
CA ARG A 162 -7.05 -5.96 1.81
C ARG A 162 -7.86 -5.68 0.54
N LEU A 163 -7.98 -6.66 -0.36
CA LEU A 163 -8.77 -6.55 -1.60
C LEU A 163 -10.10 -7.32 -1.51
N GLY A 164 -10.25 -8.18 -0.50
CA GLY A 164 -11.50 -8.87 -0.18
C GLY A 164 -12.49 -8.04 0.64
N SER A 165 -13.71 -8.56 0.79
CA SER A 165 -14.85 -7.86 1.38
C SER A 165 -14.88 -7.83 2.93
N ARG A 166 -13.88 -8.39 3.59
CA ARG A 166 -13.92 -8.68 5.04
C ARG A 166 -13.03 -7.79 5.91
N TYR A 167 -12.34 -6.79 5.36
CA TYR A 167 -11.56 -5.86 6.19
C TYR A 167 -12.48 -4.99 7.07
N ARG A 168 -12.26 -4.99 8.39
CA ARG A 168 -13.07 -4.21 9.35
C ARG A 168 -12.26 -3.19 10.17
N GLY A 169 -11.01 -2.95 9.81
CA GLY A 169 -10.17 -1.91 10.42
C GLY A 169 -9.33 -2.33 11.62
N ALA A 170 -9.53 -3.54 12.18
CA ALA A 170 -8.69 -4.09 13.26
C ALA A 170 -7.57 -4.98 12.71
N PHE A 171 -6.45 -5.07 13.43
CA PHE A 171 -5.45 -6.11 13.23
C PHE A 171 -5.93 -7.46 13.79
N GLY A 172 -5.24 -8.55 13.45
CA GLY A 172 -5.60 -9.89 13.94
C GLY A 172 -6.85 -10.51 13.31
N THR A 173 -7.42 -9.92 12.25
CA THR A 173 -8.67 -10.40 11.62
C THR A 173 -8.45 -11.22 10.33
N LEU A 174 -7.30 -11.86 10.15
CA LEU A 174 -7.06 -12.70 8.98
C LEU A 174 -7.98 -13.93 9.01
N PRO A 175 -8.48 -14.40 7.84
CA PRO A 175 -9.19 -15.67 7.77
C PRO A 175 -8.36 -16.81 8.34
N LYS A 176 -9.04 -17.77 9.00
CA LYS A 176 -8.40 -18.94 9.64
C LYS A 176 -7.64 -19.83 8.65
N GLU A 177 -7.95 -19.69 7.36
CA GLU A 177 -7.33 -20.40 6.25
C GLU A 177 -5.95 -19.82 5.88
N CYS A 178 -5.58 -18.64 6.40
CA CYS A 178 -4.26 -18.05 6.17
C CYS A 178 -3.18 -18.76 7.00
N ASP A 179 -2.06 -19.10 6.36
CA ASP A 179 -0.89 -19.69 7.03
C ASP A 179 -0.13 -18.62 7.84
N LEU A 180 -0.57 -18.39 9.07
CA LEU A 180 0.03 -17.38 9.97
C LEU A 180 1.51 -17.68 10.27
N SER A 181 1.89 -18.95 10.36
CA SER A 181 3.27 -19.36 10.63
C SER A 181 4.19 -18.96 9.48
N ALA A 182 3.78 -19.17 8.23
CA ALA A 182 4.53 -18.71 7.06
C ALA A 182 4.63 -17.18 7.01
N LEU A 183 3.56 -16.46 7.35
CA LEU A 183 3.56 -14.99 7.39
C LEU A 183 4.55 -14.46 8.44
N ILE A 184 4.53 -14.99 9.66
CA ILE A 184 5.44 -14.61 10.74
C ILE A 184 6.88 -14.93 10.38
N SER A 185 7.13 -16.15 9.88
CA SER A 185 8.48 -16.58 9.48
C SER A 185 9.07 -15.69 8.38
N ARG A 186 8.24 -15.23 7.44
CA ARG A 186 8.67 -14.30 6.39
C ARG A 186 8.99 -12.91 6.93
N ALA A 187 8.26 -12.45 7.94
CA ALA A 187 8.43 -11.14 8.56
C ALA A 187 9.61 -11.08 9.55
N ALA A 188 9.97 -12.21 10.14
CA ALA A 188 11.06 -12.34 11.10
C ALA A 188 12.12 -13.36 10.61
N PRO A 189 12.87 -13.06 9.54
CA PRO A 189 13.90 -13.96 9.05
C PRO A 189 15.02 -14.10 10.09
N GLY A 190 15.16 -15.29 10.67
CA GLY A 190 16.25 -15.64 11.59
C GLY A 190 15.87 -15.82 13.06
N SER A 191 14.64 -15.53 13.47
CA SER A 191 14.14 -15.97 14.77
C SER A 191 13.72 -17.43 14.68
N SER A 192 14.59 -18.33 15.12
CA SER A 192 14.19 -19.70 15.47
C SER A 192 13.14 -19.63 16.57
N ALA A 193 12.01 -20.33 16.38
CA ALA A 193 11.00 -20.54 17.40
C ALA A 193 11.59 -21.22 18.65
#